data_AF-A0A6I6AMY1-F1
#
_entry.id   AF-A0A6I6AMY1-F1
#
_cell.length_a   1.000
_cell.length_b   1.000
_cell.length_c   1.000
_cell.angle_alpha   90.00
_cell.angle_beta   90.00
_cell.angle_gamma   90.00
#
_symmetry.space_group_name_H-M   'P 1'
#
loop_
_entity.id
_entity.type
_entity.pdbx_description
1 polymer ?
#
loop_
_entity_poly.entity_id
_entity_poly.type
_entity_poly.pdbx_seq_one_letter_code
_entity_poly.pdbx_strand_id
1 'polypeptide(L)'
;MYQKTLRFNQQTPEHLPIELVALGDKLRAIKHPEQQNLLESYHKVVNYSRQRVKIVNLMSDTLAQLRLDVKYLLFDLEVTQSERDSAIAQLKELQ
;
A
#
# COMPACT_ATOMS: atom_id res chain seq x y z
N MET A 1 -2.44 10.61 20.37
CA MET A 1 -2.75 11.49 19.22
C MET A 1 -2.86 10.63 17.97
N TYR A 2 -4.08 10.29 17.53
CA TYR A 2 -4.30 9.44 16.35
C TYR A 2 -3.93 10.22 15.08
N GLN A 3 -2.72 10.04 14.57
CA GLN A 3 -2.35 10.56 13.26
C GLN A 3 -3.18 9.84 12.20
N LYS A 4 -4.14 10.59 11.65
CA LYS A 4 -4.88 10.32 10.42
C LYS A 4 -3.89 9.75 9.39
N THR A 5 -3.94 8.43 9.21
CA THR A 5 -3.10 7.75 8.23
C THR A 5 -3.43 8.36 6.87
N LEU A 6 -2.42 8.95 6.23
CA LEU A 6 -2.44 9.21 4.79
C LEU A 6 -2.74 7.87 4.13
N ARG A 7 -4.03 7.61 3.86
CA ARG A 7 -4.44 6.58 2.93
C ARG A 7 -3.94 7.09 1.60
N PHE A 8 -2.77 6.61 1.18
CA PHE A 8 -2.42 6.65 -0.23
C PHE A 8 -3.65 6.16 -0.97
N ASN A 9 -4.10 6.94 -1.95
CA ASN A 9 -5.32 6.69 -2.70
C ASN A 9 -5.26 5.28 -3.30
N GLN A 10 -5.77 4.28 -2.56
CA GLN A 10 -5.69 2.87 -2.94
C GLN A 10 -6.71 2.68 -4.04
N GLN A 11 -6.26 2.80 -5.29
CA GLN A 11 -7.08 2.44 -6.43
C GLN A 11 -7.51 0.99 -6.25
N THR A 12 -8.80 0.72 -6.47
CA THR A 12 -9.30 -0.65 -6.40
C THR A 12 -8.78 -1.43 -7.60
N PRO A 13 -8.18 -2.62 -7.42
CA PRO A 13 -7.65 -3.40 -8.53
C PRO A 13 -8.65 -3.76 -9.63
N GLU A 14 -9.93 -3.81 -9.28
CA GLU A 14 -11.03 -4.09 -10.22
C GLU A 14 -11.38 -2.87 -11.08
N HIS A 15 -11.07 -1.66 -10.63
CA HIS A 15 -11.30 -0.45 -11.40
C HIS A 15 -10.19 -0.24 -12.41
N LEU A 16 -10.56 -0.34 -13.68
CA LEU A 16 -9.70 0.03 -14.78
C LEU A 16 -9.75 1.57 -14.98
N PRO A 17 -8.62 2.23 -15.25
CA PRO A 17 -8.61 3.63 -15.67
C PRO A 17 -9.59 3.89 -16.83
N ILE A 18 -10.30 5.01 -16.77
CA ILE A 18 -11.35 5.38 -17.73
C ILE A 18 -10.77 5.46 -19.15
N GLU A 19 -9.51 5.88 -19.27
CA GLU A 19 -8.77 5.97 -20.53
C GLU A 19 -8.57 4.59 -21.16
N LEU A 20 -8.26 3.57 -20.35
CA LEU A 20 -8.12 2.20 -20.85
C LEU A 20 -9.47 1.63 -21.25
N VAL A 21 -10.54 1.89 -20.49
CA VAL A 21 -11.92 1.51 -20.88
C VAL A 21 -12.27 2.10 -22.25
N ALA A 22 -12.12 3.41 -22.41
CA ALA A 22 -12.41 4.12 -23.65
C ALA A 22 -11.54 3.64 -24.82
N LEU A 23 -10.28 3.29 -24.56
CA LEU A 23 -9.40 2.68 -25.56
C LEU A 23 -9.93 1.32 -26.00
N GLY A 24 -10.34 0.47 -25.06
CA GLY A 24 -10.94 -0.84 -25.35
C GLY A 24 -12.18 -0.74 -26.23
N ASP A 25 -13.05 0.24 -25.98
CA ASP A 25 -14.22 0.51 -26.82
C ASP A 25 -13.84 0.90 -28.25
N LYS A 26 -12.87 1.80 -28.40
CA LYS A 26 -12.36 2.20 -29.71
C LYS A 26 -11.74 1.03 -30.47
N LEU A 27 -10.95 0.19 -29.80
CA LEU A 27 -10.33 -0.99 -30.40
C LEU A 27 -11.38 -2.01 -30.88
N ARG A 28 -12.47 -2.20 -30.13
CA ARG A 28 -13.59 -3.07 -30.53
C ARG A 28 -14.39 -2.54 -31.73
N ALA A 29 -14.36 -1.24 -32.00
CA ALA A 29 -15.06 -0.63 -33.13
C ALA A 29 -14.30 -0.74 -34.47
N ILE A 30 -13.01 -1.10 -34.45
CA ILE A 30 -12.17 -1.17 -35.67
C ILE A 30 -12.60 -2.36 -36.54
N LYS A 31 -12.96 -2.10 -37.81
CA LYS A 31 -13.18 -3.17 -38.81
C LYS A 31 -11.89 -3.41 -39.59
N HIS A 32 -10.98 -4.20 -39.01
CA HIS A 32 -9.69 -4.54 -39.62
C HIS A 32 -9.29 -5.98 -39.24
N PRO A 33 -8.63 -6.76 -40.12
CA PRO A 33 -8.22 -8.13 -39.82
C PRO A 33 -7.33 -8.25 -38.57
N GLU A 34 -6.42 -7.29 -38.35
CA GLU A 34 -5.52 -7.23 -37.19
C GLU A 34 -6.19 -6.82 -35.88
N GLN A 35 -7.49 -6.52 -35.87
CA GLN A 35 -8.21 -6.07 -34.68
C GLN A 35 -8.02 -7.06 -33.52
N GLN A 36 -8.09 -8.35 -33.80
CA GLN A 36 -8.02 -9.38 -32.77
C GLN A 36 -6.64 -9.46 -32.11
N ASN A 37 -5.57 -9.33 -32.89
CA ASN A 37 -4.19 -9.27 -32.38
C ASN A 37 -3.97 -8.04 -31.48
N LEU A 38 -4.57 -6.90 -31.86
CA LEU A 38 -4.50 -5.66 -31.08
C LEU A 38 -5.31 -5.76 -29.78
N LEU A 39 -6.49 -6.38 -29.82
CA LEU A 39 -7.31 -6.65 -28.63
C LEU A 39 -6.60 -7.60 -27.65
N GLU A 40 -5.91 -8.62 -28.15
CA GLU A 40 -5.12 -9.52 -27.30
C GLU A 40 -4.00 -8.77 -26.57
N SER A 41 -3.27 -7.91 -27.30
CA SER A 41 -2.23 -7.05 -26.72
C SER A 41 -2.80 -6.07 -25.68
N TYR A 42 -3.95 -5.47 -25.98
CA TYR A 42 -4.67 -4.61 -25.05
C TYR A 42 -5.09 -5.36 -23.77
N HIS A 43 -5.63 -6.58 -23.88
CA HIS A 43 -5.98 -7.39 -22.71
C HIS A 43 -4.77 -7.69 -21.82
N LYS A 44 -3.59 -7.93 -22.41
CA LYS A 44 -2.34 -8.09 -21.64
C LYS A 44 -2.03 -6.82 -20.86
N VAL A 45 -2.11 -5.64 -21.48
CA VAL A 45 -1.88 -4.34 -20.81
C VAL A 45 -2.87 -4.10 -19.67
N VAL A 46 -4.16 -4.38 -19.88
CA VAL A 46 -5.20 -4.30 -18.85
C VAL A 46 -4.86 -5.19 -17.66
N ASN A 47 -4.47 -6.43 -17.91
CA ASN A 47 -4.10 -7.37 -16.86
C ASN A 47 -2.86 -6.90 -16.08
N TYR A 48 -1.82 -6.41 -16.77
CA TYR A 48 -0.65 -5.83 -16.12
C TYR A 48 -0.99 -4.61 -15.27
N SER A 49 -1.85 -3.72 -15.77
CA SER A 49 -2.31 -2.53 -15.04
C SER A 49 -3.01 -2.92 -13.72
N ARG A 50 -3.96 -3.86 -13.78
CA ARG A 50 -4.66 -4.38 -12.58
C ARG A 50 -3.69 -5.03 -11.60
N GLN A 51 -2.77 -5.86 -12.10
CA GLN A 51 -1.79 -6.54 -11.26
C GLN A 51 -0.87 -5.55 -10.55
N ARG A 52 -0.44 -4.48 -11.23
CA ARG A 52 0.40 -3.44 -10.64
C ARG A 52 -0.31 -2.74 -9.48
N VAL A 53 -1.60 -2.43 -9.63
CA VAL A 53 -2.41 -1.86 -8.54
C VAL A 53 -2.47 -2.80 -7.33
N LYS A 54 -2.66 -4.11 -7.55
CA LYS A 54 -2.63 -5.11 -6.46
C LYS A 54 -1.29 -5.10 -5.71
N ILE A 55 -0.18 -5.09 -6.45
CA ILE A 55 1.17 -5.07 -5.87
C ILE A 55 1.39 -3.81 -5.04
N VAL A 56 1.05 -2.64 -5.57
CA VAL A 56 1.21 -1.37 -4.85
C VAL A 56 0.34 -1.32 -3.59
N ASN A 57 -0.89 -1.81 -3.65
CA ASN A 57 -1.76 -1.88 -2.49
C ASN A 57 -1.17 -2.79 -1.41
N LEU A 58 -0.76 -4.01 -1.78
CA LEU A 58 -0.12 -4.95 -0.84
C LEU A 58 1.14 -4.35 -0.21
N MET A 59 2.01 -3.73 -1.00
CA MET A 59 3.21 -3.06 -0.48
C MET A 59 2.84 -1.93 0.48
N SER A 60 1.82 -1.14 0.15
CA SER A 60 1.35 -0.04 1.00
C SER A 60 0.81 -0.55 2.34
N ASP A 61 0.05 -1.65 2.32
CA ASP A 61 -0.50 -2.28 3.52
C ASP A 61 0.63 -2.83 4.41
N THR A 62 1.60 -3.54 3.82
CA THR A 62 2.75 -4.07 4.56
C THR A 62 3.61 -2.95 5.16
N LEU A 63 3.85 -1.85 4.43
CA LEU A 63 4.58 -0.69 4.96
C LEU A 63 3.80 0.00 6.09
N ALA A 64 2.47 0.07 5.99
CA ALA A 64 1.64 0.62 7.04
C ALA A 64 1.71 -0.23 8.32
N GLN A 65 1.70 -1.56 8.17
CA GLN A 65 1.89 -2.51 9.26
C GLN A 65 3.27 -2.34 9.91
N LEU A 66 4.35 -2.37 9.12
CA LEU A 66 5.71 -2.19 9.64
C LEU A 66 5.87 -0.86 10.40
N ARG A 67 5.28 0.22 9.88
CA ARG A 67 5.30 1.52 10.57
C ARG A 67 4.58 1.47 11.92
N LEU A 68 3.50 0.70 12.03
CA LEU A 68 2.80 0.50 13.29
C LEU A 68 3.66 -0.31 14.27
N ASP A 69 4.30 -1.38 13.79
CA ASP A 69 5.17 -2.23 14.61
C ASP A 69 6.35 -1.42 15.18
N VAL A 70 6.97 -0.56 14.37
CA VAL A 70 8.02 0.36 14.83
C VAL A 70 7.52 1.33 15.90
N LYS A 71 6.27 1.83 15.79
CA LYS A 71 5.69 2.68 16.83
C LYS A 71 5.53 1.95 18.16
N TYR A 72 5.14 0.68 18.13
CA TYR A 72 5.04 -0.14 19.34
C TYR A 72 6.41 -0.39 19.96
N LEU A 73 7.42 -0.73 19.16
CA LEU A 73 8.79 -0.94 19.66
C LEU A 73 9.36 0.32 20.33
N LEU A 74 9.13 1.49 19.74
CA LEU A 74 9.57 2.76 20.33
C LEU A 74 8.86 3.04 21.66
N PHE A 75 7.55 2.80 21.73
CA PHE A 75 6.79 2.95 22.96
C PHE A 75 7.29 2.01 24.06
N ASP A 76 7.49 0.73 23.75
CA ASP A 76 8.00 -0.25 24.72
C ASP A 76 9.40 0.13 25.22
N LEU A 77 10.24 0.68 24.34
CA LEU A 77 11.56 1.18 24.71
C LEU A 77 11.48 2.37 25.68
N GLU A 78 10.60 3.34 25.41
CA GLU A 78 10.37 4.49 26.28
C GLU A 78 9.89 4.06 27.68
N VAL A 79 8.95 3.12 27.74
CA VAL A 79 8.47 2.54 29.01
C VAL A 79 9.61 1.84 29.74
N THR A 80 10.37 0.98 29.06
CA THR A 80 11.50 0.25 29.65
C THR A 80 12.56 1.21 30.21
N GLN A 81 12.85 2.31 29.50
CA GLN A 81 13.77 3.34 29.97
C GLN A 81 13.24 4.03 31.23
N SER A 82 11.97 4.42 31.24
CA SER A 82 11.33 5.04 32.40
C SER A 82 11.33 4.11 33.63
N GLU A 83 11.02 2.83 33.44
CA GLU A 83 11.03 1.83 34.52
C GLU A 83 12.44 1.63 35.09
N ARG A 84 13.44 1.52 34.21
CA ARG A 84 14.85 1.45 34.62
C ARG A 84 15.24 2.68 35.42
N ASP A 85 14.90 3.87 34.96
CA ASP A 85 15.30 5.12 35.60
C ASP A 85 14.65 5.26 36.99
N SER A 86 13.38 4.84 37.13
CA SER A 86 12.70 4.74 38.43
C SER A 86 13.38 3.74 39.37
N ALA A 87 13.76 2.56 38.87
CA ALA A 87 14.48 1.56 39.67
C ALA A 87 15.85 2.07 40.14
N ILE A 88 16.60 2.75 39.27
CA ILE A 88 17.89 3.37 39.63
C ILE A 88 17.70 4.45 40.71
N ALA A 89 16.65 5.26 40.61
CA ALA A 89 16.36 6.28 41.62
C ALA A 89 16.07 5.65 42.99
N GLN A 90 15.23 4.61 43.03
CA GLN A 90 14.93 3.88 44.28
C GLN A 90 16.18 3.26 44.91
N LEU A 91 17.06 2.67 44.10
CA LEU A 91 18.32 2.11 44.61
C LEU A 91 19.24 3.17 45.22
N LYS A 92 19.26 4.38 44.66
CA LYS A 92 20.05 5.50 45.22
C LYS A 92 19.49 5.99 46.55
N GLU A 93 18.18 5.91 46.77
CA GLU A 93 17.55 6.31 48.04
C GLU A 93 17.80 5.29 49.17
N LEU A 94 18.13 4.05 48.82
CA LEU A 94 18.43 2.97 49.76
C LEU A 94 19.92 2.89 50.16
N GLN A 95 20.79 3.69 49.54
CA GLN A 95 22.22 3.80 49.84
C GLN A 95 22.53 5.04 50.66
#